data_AF-I7KGH2-F1
#
_entry.id   AF-I7KGH2-F1
#
_cell.length_a   1.000
_cell.length_b   1.000
_cell.length_c   1.000
_cell.angle_alpha   90.00
_cell.angle_beta   90.00
_cell.angle_gamma   90.00
#
_symmetry.space_group_name_H-M   'P 1'
#
loop_
_entity.id
_entity.type
_entity.pdbx_description
1 polymer ?
#
loop_
_entity_poly.entity_id
_entity_poly.type
_entity_poly.pdbx_seq_one_letter_code
_entity_poly.pdbx_strand_id
1 'polypeptide(L)'
;ETRKILEDEHILVNPTAVRVPVLYGHSEAIHLELKTPLDVNRARALLSEAPGVKVVDSPEQLLYPTPIMQASGHDDVYVGRIRQDISHPLGLNLWVVAD
;
A
#
# COMPACT_ATOMS: atom_id res chain seq x y z
N GLU A 1 9.35 -13.11 -7.36
CA GLU A 1 7.91 -13.34 -7.14
C GLU A 1 7.00 -12.40 -7.94
N THR A 2 6.97 -11.08 -7.74
CA THR A 2 6.00 -10.17 -8.39
C THR A 2 5.84 -10.37 -9.90
N ARG A 3 6.94 -10.38 -10.67
CA ARG A 3 6.92 -10.63 -12.13
C ARG A 3 6.29 -11.97 -12.51
N LYS A 4 6.54 -13.00 -11.70
CA LYS A 4 6.03 -14.37 -11.92
C LYS A 4 4.55 -14.45 -11.59
N ILE A 5 4.11 -13.86 -10.48
CA ILE A 5 2.71 -13.86 -10.03
C ILE A 5 1.83 -13.06 -11.00
N LEU A 6 2.32 -11.91 -11.47
CA LEU A 6 1.58 -11.02 -12.37
C LEU A 6 1.82 -11.31 -13.86
N GLU A 7 2.66 -12.29 -14.19
CA GLU A 7 3.04 -12.65 -15.56
C GLU A 7 3.51 -11.44 -16.40
N ASP A 8 4.19 -10.48 -15.77
CA ASP A 8 4.69 -9.25 -16.40
C ASP A 8 6.18 -9.06 -16.09
N GLU A 9 7.03 -9.31 -17.11
CA GLU A 9 8.48 -9.19 -16.98
C GLU A 9 8.96 -7.73 -16.90
N HIS A 10 8.12 -6.77 -17.28
CA HIS A 10 8.47 -5.35 -17.33
C HIS A 10 8.33 -4.66 -15.97
N ILE A 11 7.62 -5.25 -15.01
CA ILE A 11 7.50 -4.68 -13.66
C ILE A 11 8.88 -4.64 -13.01
N LEU A 12 9.31 -3.45 -12.62
CA LEU A 12 10.54 -3.24 -11.85
C LEU A 12 10.19 -3.14 -10.36
N VAL A 13 10.95 -3.84 -9.51
CA VAL A 13 10.79 -3.80 -8.06
C VAL A 13 12.17 -3.60 -7.43
N ASN A 14 12.30 -2.60 -6.56
CA ASN A 14 13.54 -2.31 -5.85
C ASN A 14 13.28 -2.25 -4.33
N PRO A 15 13.24 -3.41 -3.65
CA PRO A 15 12.87 -3.46 -2.24
C PRO A 15 14.07 -3.20 -1.33
N THR A 16 13.83 -2.48 -0.24
CA THR A 16 14.71 -2.48 0.94
C THR A 16 13.94 -3.09 2.10
N ALA A 17 14.39 -4.25 2.59
CA ALA A 17 13.76 -4.93 3.71
C ALA A 17 14.52 -4.62 5.02
N VAL A 18 13.80 -4.10 6.02
CA VAL A 18 14.36 -3.76 7.33
C VAL A 18 13.59 -4.50 8.41
N ARG A 19 14.30 -5.13 9.35
CA ARG A 19 13.70 -5.69 10.55
C ARG A 19 13.55 -4.58 11.60
N VAL A 20 12.34 -4.40 12.09
CA VAL A 20 11.99 -3.41 13.13
C VAL A 20 11.42 -4.11 14.37
N PRO A 21 11.49 -3.51 15.57
CA PRO A 21 11.04 -4.15 16.81
C PRO A 21 9.51 -4.08 16.97
N VAL A 22 8.77 -4.75 16.09
CA VAL A 22 7.31 -4.97 16.18
C VAL A 22 7.02 -6.45 16.43
N LEU A 23 5.95 -6.75 17.18
CA LEU A 23 5.60 -8.11 17.59
C LEU A 23 5.13 -9.01 16.44
N TYR A 24 4.28 -8.47 15.55
CA TYR A 24 3.64 -9.16 14.43
C TYR A 24 3.29 -8.15 13.33
N GLY A 25 3.03 -8.68 12.14
CA GLY A 25 2.70 -7.93 10.93
C GLY A 25 3.90 -7.32 10.20
N HIS A 26 3.75 -7.23 8.89
CA HIS A 26 4.64 -6.49 8.01
C HIS A 26 4.05 -5.12 7.66
N SER A 27 4.95 -4.17 7.41
CA SER A 27 4.58 -2.84 6.93
C SER A 27 5.45 -2.43 5.77
N GLU A 28 4.80 -1.91 4.74
CA GLU A 28 5.46 -1.51 3.50
C GLU A 28 5.10 -0.07 3.16
N ALA A 29 6.13 0.76 3.03
CA ALA A 29 6.03 2.04 2.34
C ALA A 29 6.29 1.79 0.86
N ILE A 30 5.25 1.98 0.03
CA ILE A 30 5.29 1.61 -1.38
C ILE A 30 5.19 2.88 -2.22
N HIS A 31 6.12 3.05 -3.15
CA HIS A 31 6.08 4.06 -4.20
C HIS A 31 5.84 3.35 -5.53
N LEU A 32 4.71 3.66 -6.16
CA LEU A 32 4.28 3.05 -7.42
C LEU A 32 4.51 4.01 -8.57
N GLU A 33 5.04 3.51 -9.68
CA GLU A 33 5.01 4.20 -10.97
C GLU A 33 3.90 3.58 -11.84
N LEU A 34 2.96 4.40 -12.29
CA LEU A 34 1.79 3.96 -13.04
C LEU A 34 1.96 4.19 -14.54
N LYS A 35 1.23 3.41 -15.36
CA LYS A 35 1.22 3.57 -16.83
C LYS A 35 0.53 4.86 -17.29
N THR A 36 -0.43 5.35 -16.50
CA THR A 36 -1.19 6.57 -16.75
C THR A 36 -1.45 7.30 -15.44
N PRO A 37 -1.68 8.63 -15.45
CA PRO A 37 -2.05 9.35 -14.24
C PRO A 37 -3.28 8.74 -13.58
N LEU A 38 -3.29 8.66 -12.25
CA LEU A 38 -4.41 8.15 -11.46
C LEU A 38 -4.74 9.13 -10.36
N ASP A 39 -5.97 9.63 -10.33
CA ASP A 39 -6.43 10.48 -9.23
C ASP A 39 -6.45 9.72 -7.89
N VAL A 40 -6.13 10.41 -6.79
CA VAL A 40 -6.04 9.81 -5.46
C VAL A 40 -7.39 9.27 -4.98
N ASN A 41 -8.50 9.96 -5.26
CA ASN A 41 -9.82 9.48 -4.89
C ASN A 41 -10.22 8.27 -5.73
N ARG A 42 -9.81 8.24 -7.01
CA ARG A 42 -9.98 7.04 -7.84
C ARG A 42 -9.15 5.86 -7.32
N ALA A 43 -7.91 6.09 -6.90
CA ALA A 43 -7.08 5.06 -6.28
C ALA A 43 -7.74 4.50 -5.00
N ARG A 44 -8.26 5.36 -4.12
CA ARG A 44 -9.03 4.95 -2.94
C ARG A 44 -10.24 4.08 -3.30
N ALA A 45 -11.02 4.49 -4.30
CA ALA A 45 -12.18 3.73 -4.74
C ALA A 45 -11.80 2.33 -5.24
N LEU A 46 -10.79 2.24 -6.11
CA LEU A 46 -10.30 0.96 -6.65
C LEU A 46 -9.78 0.03 -5.54
N LEU A 47 -9.03 0.57 -4.58
CA LEU A 47 -8.50 -0.20 -3.46
C LEU A 47 -9.62 -0.67 -2.51
N SER A 48 -10.64 0.17 -2.28
CA SER A 48 -11.80 -0.22 -1.45
C SER A 48 -12.69 -1.29 -2.11
N GLU A 49 -12.67 -1.40 -3.43
CA GLU A 49 -13.39 -2.43 -4.19
C GLU A 49 -12.59 -3.75 -4.31
N ALA A 50 -11.29 -3.72 -4.00
CA ALA A 50 -10.42 -4.89 -4.12
C ALA A 50 -10.72 -5.91 -3.00
N PRO A 51 -10.97 -7.20 -3.33
CA PRO A 51 -11.21 -8.23 -2.33
C PRO A 51 -10.05 -8.37 -1.33
N GLY A 52 -10.38 -8.42 -0.04
CA GLY A 52 -9.39 -8.55 1.04
C GLY A 52 -8.60 -7.27 1.33
N VAL A 53 -8.95 -6.12 0.73
CA VAL A 53 -8.31 -4.83 1.00
C VAL A 53 -9.22 -3.94 1.84
N LYS A 54 -8.67 -3.34 2.88
CA LYS A 54 -9.36 -2.34 3.72
C LYS A 54 -8.62 -1.01 3.66
N VAL A 55 -9.28 0.01 3.11
CA VAL A 55 -8.72 1.37 3.07
C VAL A 55 -8.96 2.08 4.41
N VAL A 56 -7.87 2.41 5.11
CA VAL A 56 -7.87 3.24 6.32
C VAL A 56 -7.09 4.51 5.99
N ASP A 57 -7.75 5.50 5.41
CA ASP A 57 -7.10 6.72 4.93
C ASP A 57 -7.91 7.96 5.28
N SER A 58 -7.77 8.43 6.52
CA SER A 58 -8.31 9.73 6.94
C SER A 58 -7.22 10.54 7.65
N PRO A 59 -6.32 11.19 6.88
CA PRO A 59 -5.21 11.96 7.43
C PRO A 59 -5.65 13.06 8.38
N GLU A 60 -6.79 13.71 8.09
CA GLU A 60 -7.41 14.76 8.92
C GLU A 60 -7.76 14.27 10.33
N GLN A 61 -8.05 12.97 10.46
CA GLN A 61 -8.39 12.31 11.72
C GLN A 61 -7.21 11.49 12.27
N LEU A 62 -6.03 11.60 11.65
CA LEU A 62 -4.84 10.80 11.97
C LEU A 62 -5.08 9.28 11.88
N LEU A 63 -6.01 8.84 11.03
CA LEU A 63 -6.31 7.43 10.83
C LEU A 63 -5.51 6.89 9.64
N TYR A 64 -4.61 5.94 9.95
CA TYR A 64 -3.84 5.17 9.00
C TYR A 64 -3.54 3.77 9.58
N PRO A 65 -3.23 2.77 8.74
CA PRO A 65 -2.91 1.42 9.21
C PRO A 65 -1.67 1.40 10.10
N THR A 66 -1.72 0.60 11.16
CA THR A 66 -0.58 0.30 12.04
C THR A 66 -0.57 -1.20 12.35
N PRO A 67 0.61 -1.83 12.47
CA PRO A 67 0.69 -3.27 12.78
C PRO A 67 -0.07 -3.68 14.04
N ILE A 68 0.01 -2.86 15.09
CA ILE A 68 -0.60 -3.18 16.39
C ILE A 68 -2.13 -3.20 16.31
N MET A 69 -2.74 -2.25 15.62
CA MET A 69 -4.20 -2.13 15.60
C MET A 69 -4.86 -3.04 14.56
N GLN A 70 -4.14 -3.43 13.50
CA GLN A 70 -4.75 -4.08 12.33
C GLN A 70 -4.08 -5.36 11.82
N ALA A 71 -2.86 -5.72 12.24
CA ALA A 71 -2.22 -6.95 11.74
C ALA A 71 -2.61 -8.20 12.53
N SER A 72 -2.97 -8.13 13.82
CA SER A 72 -3.27 -9.35 14.58
C SER A 72 -4.67 -9.90 14.25
N GLY A 73 -4.71 -11.12 13.70
CA GLY A 73 -5.92 -11.95 13.62
C GLY A 73 -6.96 -11.53 12.58
N HIS A 74 -6.55 -10.78 11.56
CA HIS A 74 -7.37 -10.40 10.42
C HIS A 74 -6.66 -10.78 9.12
N ASP A 75 -7.40 -11.37 8.17
CA ASP A 75 -6.86 -11.77 6.86
C ASP A 75 -6.80 -10.59 5.87
N ASP A 76 -7.29 -9.41 6.26
CA ASP A 76 -7.35 -8.23 5.41
C ASP A 76 -5.99 -7.53 5.28
N VAL A 77 -5.72 -7.00 4.10
CA VAL A 77 -4.61 -6.09 3.82
C VAL A 77 -5.08 -4.65 4.00
N TYR A 78 -4.47 -3.92 4.93
CA TYR A 78 -4.85 -2.55 5.24
C TYR A 78 -3.99 -1.56 4.47
N VAL A 79 -4.62 -0.60 3.80
CA VAL A 79 -3.94 0.39 2.95
C VAL A 79 -4.33 1.79 3.38
N GLY A 80 -3.36 2.70 3.47
CA GLY A 80 -3.59 4.10 3.80
C GLY A 80 -2.48 5.02 3.31
N ARG A 81 -2.52 6.28 3.76
CA ARG A 81 -1.55 7.33 3.39
C ARG A 81 -1.47 7.54 1.87
N ILE A 82 -2.59 7.34 1.19
CA ILE A 82 -2.70 7.32 -0.27
C ILE A 82 -2.59 8.76 -0.77
N ARG A 83 -1.56 9.03 -1.58
CA ARG A 83 -1.28 10.39 -2.09
C ARG A 83 -0.45 10.33 -3.36
N GLN A 84 -0.50 11.39 -4.15
CA GLN A 84 0.42 11.54 -5.28
C GLN A 84 1.86 11.62 -4.81
N ASP A 85 2.75 11.08 -5.63
CA ASP A 85 4.17 11.36 -5.52
C ASP A 85 4.46 12.81 -5.91
N ILE A 86 5.32 13.46 -5.13
CA ILE A 86 5.81 14.81 -5.40
C ILE A 86 6.98 14.83 -6.38
N SER A 87 7.60 13.67 -6.62
CA SER A 87 8.81 13.51 -7.42
C SER A 87 8.56 12.90 -8.81
N HIS A 88 7.40 12.27 -9.04
CA HIS A 88 7.07 11.62 -10.30
C HIS A 88 5.62 11.89 -10.72
N PRO A 89 5.36 12.35 -11.97
CA PRO A 89 4.00 12.74 -12.40
C PRO A 89 3.03 11.56 -12.51
N LEU A 90 3.55 10.34 -12.62
CA LEU A 90 2.77 9.09 -12.61
C LEU A 90 2.95 8.31 -11.31
N GLY A 91 3.46 8.96 -10.27
CA GLY A 91 3.79 8.31 -9.00
C GLY A 91 2.63 8.32 -8.01
N LEU A 92 2.42 7.21 -7.31
CA LEU A 92 1.46 7.09 -6.21
C LEU A 92 2.15 6.46 -4.99
N ASN A 93 1.91 7.04 -3.82
CA ASN A 93 2.47 6.56 -2.57
C ASN A 93 1.40 5.89 -1.70
N LEU A 94 1.74 4.74 -1.12
CA LEU A 94 0.88 3.95 -0.24
C LEU A 94 1.64 3.54 1.02
N TRP A 95 0.88 3.30 2.09
CA TRP A 95 1.32 2.59 3.28
C TRP A 95 0.45 1.34 3.45
N VAL A 96 1.08 0.18 3.54
CA VAL A 96 0.40 -1.12 3.59
C VAL A 96 0.79 -1.85 4.87
N VAL A 97 -0.20 -2.48 5.52
CA VAL A 97 -0.02 -3.31 6.72
C VAL A 97 -0.83 -4.59 6.57
N ALA A 98 -0.22 -5.73 6.86
CA ALA A 98 -0.86 -7.05 6.92
C ALA A 98 -0.10 -7.95 7.92
N ASP A 99 -0.72 -9.05 8.38
CA ASP A 99 -0.02 -10.10 9.16
C ASP A 99 1.01 -10.85 8.30
#